data_AF-A0AAV8VCP3-F1
#
_entry.id   AF-A0AAV8VCP3-F1
#
_cell.length_a   1.000
_cell.length_b   1.000
_cell.length_c   1.000
_cell.angle_alpha   90.00
_cell.angle_beta   90.00
_cell.angle_gamma   90.00
#
_symmetry.space_group_name_H-M   'P 1'
#
loop_
_entity.id
_entity.type
_entity.pdbx_description
1 polymer ?
#
loop_
_entity_poly.entity_id
_entity_poly.type
_entity_poly.pdbx_seq_one_letter_code
_entity_poly.pdbx_strand_id
1 'polypeptide(L)'
;MELGFIKADSDNLPRAEHCVWINFQKRKWRFQGMQRNIGQQQNKKKKSFSIVRPVTIGGFIQKAQRTLLNNTWQVLQIASTGTAGEFRLWALVQSELHMVKLIVPRMFYANLRTPKAVEEGALFKKCNRTLPRSKPVHNLYLYSVPEEVFHEFGKKMNLEQTDSSVEGVYETQVTPIFRALVHVGCVCKVLPGVQSLDRFSLDELNKASGARQPYLPKDSLKHVYFYHHKHSSKPQHMFALFLTPLKKACIIVVDTVRTNLMPNMVSLYQAERMAKKEKNPDDDLLPPEEINFEIHFIKMIKKGPTLLAIQSAMDIHDLQLHIPHFIDFPQAQIHVQDMEELYSVLDWQKVGARAIIRHYLNSERVLELMAEQCRYFHLPLGNMPADPTLFGADLFFARHLIKHNHVLWCSPTDKPDLGGSQENDARFSYTDYSLVSLTEIAQCLLLSLKLIG
;
A
#
# COMPACT_ATOMS: atom_id res chain seq x y z
N MET A 1 -29.45 47.05 40.97
CA MET A 1 -28.40 46.02 40.82
C MET A 1 -28.30 45.64 39.36
N GLU A 2 -27.70 46.51 38.55
CA GLU A 2 -27.26 46.18 37.19
C GLU A 2 -25.83 45.65 37.31
N LEU A 3 -25.64 44.37 37.03
CA LEU A 3 -24.30 43.79 36.88
C LEU A 3 -23.89 43.98 35.43
N GLY A 4 -23.05 44.99 35.19
CA GLY A 4 -22.43 45.26 33.90
C GLY A 4 -21.55 44.08 33.46
N PHE A 5 -21.81 43.58 32.26
CA PHE A 5 -20.95 42.61 31.58
C PHE A 5 -19.70 43.34 31.06
N ILE A 6 -18.58 43.19 31.78
CA ILE A 6 -17.27 43.59 31.29
C ILE A 6 -16.82 42.53 30.28
N LYS A 7 -16.72 42.95 29.01
CA LYS A 7 -16.07 42.18 27.94
C LYS A 7 -14.56 42.32 28.14
N ALA A 8 -13.93 41.34 28.76
CA ALA A 8 -12.49 41.34 28.96
C ALA A 8 -11.77 41.03 27.63
N ASP A 9 -10.97 41.98 27.15
CA ASP A 9 -10.01 41.81 26.06
C ASP A 9 -8.95 40.76 26.47
N SER A 10 -8.68 39.81 25.56
CA SER A 10 -7.96 38.56 25.84
C SER A 10 -6.43 38.68 25.88
N ASP A 11 -5.86 39.86 25.67
CA ASP A 11 -4.47 39.94 25.22
C ASP A 11 -3.45 40.27 26.31
N ASN A 12 -3.83 40.27 27.60
CA ASN A 12 -2.87 40.52 28.68
C ASN A 12 -3.24 39.88 30.04
N LEU A 13 -3.68 38.61 30.07
CA LEU A 13 -3.81 37.88 31.34
C LEU A 13 -2.49 37.18 31.73
N PRO A 14 -2.01 37.29 32.98
CA PRO A 14 -0.87 36.53 33.49
C PRO A 14 -1.02 35.03 33.22
N ARG A 15 0.07 34.32 32.91
CA ARG A 15 0.06 32.87 32.55
C ARG A 15 -0.78 32.00 33.50
N ALA A 16 -0.83 32.35 34.79
CA ALA A 16 -1.64 31.64 35.78
C ALA A 16 -3.15 31.77 35.54
N GLU A 17 -3.64 32.97 35.20
CA GLU A 17 -5.06 33.21 34.92
C GLU A 17 -5.49 32.61 33.57
N HIS A 18 -4.58 32.60 32.58
CA HIS A 18 -4.82 31.92 31.31
C HIS A 18 -4.96 30.39 31.49
N CYS A 19 -4.17 29.78 32.39
CA CYS A 19 -4.33 28.37 32.75
C CYS A 19 -5.68 28.09 33.44
N VAL A 20 -6.13 28.99 34.33
CA VAL A 20 -7.44 28.90 34.98
C VAL A 20 -8.57 29.01 33.95
N TRP A 21 -8.44 29.94 33.00
CA TRP A 21 -9.38 30.11 31.89
C TRP A 21 -9.44 28.88 30.98
N ILE A 22 -8.30 28.30 30.58
CA ILE A 22 -8.24 27.06 29.79
C ILE A 22 -8.91 25.90 30.55
N ASN A 23 -8.64 25.74 31.84
CA ASN A 23 -9.24 24.68 32.65
C ASN A 23 -10.77 24.85 32.77
N PHE A 24 -11.23 26.10 32.92
CA PHE A 24 -12.65 26.43 32.87
C PHE A 24 -13.28 26.10 31.50
N GLN A 25 -12.64 26.49 30.39
CA GLN A 25 -13.12 26.19 29.04
C GLN A 25 -13.15 24.68 28.77
N LYS A 26 -12.12 23.92 29.20
CA LYS A 26 -12.11 22.46 29.08
C LYS A 26 -13.27 21.81 29.83
N ARG A 27 -13.59 22.29 31.04
CA ARG A 27 -14.77 21.84 31.80
C ARG A 27 -16.08 22.20 31.10
N LYS A 28 -16.19 23.44 30.61
CA LYS A 28 -17.35 23.92 29.85
C LYS A 28 -17.57 23.11 28.57
N TRP A 29 -16.52 22.84 27.79
CA TRP A 29 -16.61 22.03 26.58
C TRP A 29 -16.94 20.57 26.86
N ARG A 30 -16.42 19.98 27.94
CA ARG A 30 -16.83 18.63 28.37
C ARG A 30 -18.33 18.59 28.70
N PHE A 31 -18.82 19.58 29.44
CA PHE A 31 -20.25 19.69 29.75
C PHE A 31 -21.10 19.89 28.50
N GLN A 32 -20.69 20.77 27.58
CA GLN A 32 -21.36 20.97 26.29
C GLN A 32 -21.32 19.72 25.40
N GLY A 33 -20.23 18.95 25.44
CA GLY A 33 -20.11 17.67 24.74
C GLY A 33 -21.08 16.62 25.28
N MET A 34 -21.19 16.51 26.61
CA MET A 34 -22.19 15.64 27.25
C MET A 34 -23.62 16.07 26.89
N GLN A 35 -23.92 17.38 26.90
CA GLN A 35 -25.23 17.92 26.51
C GLN A 35 -25.57 17.64 25.03
N ARG A 36 -24.59 17.69 24.11
CA ARG A 36 -24.81 17.31 22.70
C ARG A 36 -25.11 15.82 22.55
N ASN A 37 -24.43 14.94 23.29
CA ASN A 37 -24.69 13.50 23.25
C ASN A 37 -26.08 13.16 23.82
N ILE A 38 -26.52 13.87 24.87
CA ILE A 38 -27.87 13.71 25.45
C ILE A 38 -28.94 14.27 24.49
N GLY A 39 -28.70 15.43 23.88
CA GLY A 39 -29.62 16.04 22.91
C GLY A 39 -29.76 15.25 21.59
N GLN A 40 -28.72 14.54 21.15
CA GLN A 40 -28.78 13.66 19.98
C GLN A 40 -29.66 12.42 20.20
N GLN A 41 -29.83 11.95 21.45
CA GLN A 41 -30.75 10.85 21.75
C GLN A 41 -32.23 11.30 21.72
N GLN A 42 -32.53 12.57 22.04
CA GLN A 42 -33.91 13.06 22.10
C GLN A 42 -34.43 13.68 20.79
N ASN A 43 -33.56 14.16 19.89
CA ASN A 43 -33.97 14.90 18.68
C ASN A 43 -34.16 14.07 17.40
N LYS A 44 -34.29 12.74 17.46
CA LYS A 44 -34.64 11.91 16.29
C LYS A 44 -36.06 12.14 15.72
N LYS A 45 -36.88 13.06 16.28
CA LYS A 45 -38.30 13.23 15.88
C LYS A 45 -38.79 14.63 15.50
N LYS A 46 -37.95 15.67 15.36
CA LYS A 46 -38.43 16.97 14.85
C LYS A 46 -37.50 17.57 13.80
N LYS A 47 -37.91 17.44 12.53
CA LYS A 47 -37.39 18.27 11.44
C LYS A 47 -38.19 19.58 11.43
N SER A 48 -37.53 20.70 11.69
CA SER A 48 -37.99 21.99 11.20
C SER A 48 -36.87 22.65 10.40
N PHE A 49 -37.28 23.23 9.28
CA PHE A 49 -36.45 23.95 8.33
C PHE A 49 -35.93 25.26 8.94
N SER A 50 -34.62 25.50 8.84
CA SER A 50 -34.08 26.85 8.88
C SER A 50 -33.02 27.01 7.78
N ILE A 51 -33.34 27.95 6.88
CA ILE A 51 -32.54 28.36 5.74
C ILE A 51 -31.60 29.48 6.22
N VAL A 52 -30.38 29.10 6.60
CA VAL A 52 -29.19 29.96 6.51
C VAL A 52 -28.04 28.98 6.29
N ARG A 53 -27.38 29.03 5.11
CA ARG A 53 -26.22 28.17 4.81
C ARG A 53 -24.92 28.93 5.11
N PRO A 54 -24.31 28.80 6.30
CA PRO A 54 -22.89 29.06 6.43
C PRO A 54 -22.13 27.94 5.68
N VAL A 55 -20.96 28.27 5.13
CA VAL A 55 -20.02 27.28 4.57
C VAL A 55 -19.61 26.35 5.72
N THR A 56 -20.33 25.24 5.83
CA THR A 56 -20.14 24.26 6.89
C THR A 56 -19.07 23.27 6.46
N ILE A 57 -18.37 22.68 7.43
CA ILE A 57 -17.46 21.54 7.23
C ILE A 57 -18.13 20.44 6.38
N GLY A 58 -19.45 20.30 6.47
CA GLY A 58 -20.25 19.42 5.61
C GLY A 58 -20.15 19.72 4.11
N GLY A 59 -19.97 20.97 3.69
CA GLY A 59 -19.74 21.34 2.29
C GLY A 59 -18.35 20.96 1.79
N PHE A 60 -17.32 21.08 2.63
CA PHE A 60 -15.96 20.60 2.30
C PHE A 60 -15.93 19.07 2.21
N ILE A 61 -16.57 18.39 3.16
CA ILE A 61 -16.74 16.95 3.13
C ILE A 61 -17.50 16.57 1.86
N GLN A 62 -18.67 17.13 1.58
CA GLN A 62 -19.43 16.82 0.35
C GLN A 62 -18.67 17.09 -0.94
N LYS A 63 -17.82 18.12 -0.99
CA LYS A 63 -16.95 18.38 -2.13
C LYS A 63 -15.89 17.29 -2.28
N ALA A 64 -15.17 16.95 -1.20
CA ALA A 64 -14.19 15.88 -1.19
C ALA A 64 -14.82 14.50 -1.53
N GLN A 65 -16.02 14.23 -1.01
CA GLN A 65 -16.81 13.03 -1.33
C GLN A 65 -17.10 12.94 -2.84
N ARG A 66 -17.56 14.04 -3.44
CA ARG A 66 -17.83 14.08 -4.89
C ARG A 66 -16.55 13.93 -5.71
N THR A 67 -15.43 14.48 -5.25
CA THR A 67 -14.14 14.33 -5.93
C THR A 67 -13.72 12.87 -5.94
N LEU A 68 -13.81 12.18 -4.80
CA LEU A 68 -13.44 10.77 -4.67
C LEU A 68 -14.35 9.86 -5.53
N LEU A 69 -15.67 10.05 -5.48
CA LEU A 69 -16.61 9.16 -6.19
C LEU A 69 -16.65 9.37 -7.70
N ASN A 70 -16.46 10.60 -8.18
CA ASN A 70 -16.65 10.92 -9.60
C ASN A 70 -15.36 10.82 -10.44
N ASN A 71 -14.20 10.96 -9.83
CA ASN A 71 -12.91 10.95 -10.54
C ASN A 71 -12.26 9.57 -10.55
N THR A 72 -11.31 9.40 -11.46
CA THR A 72 -10.40 8.24 -11.49
C THR A 72 -9.34 8.37 -10.41
N TRP A 73 -8.99 7.25 -9.80
CA TRP A 73 -7.98 7.13 -8.77
C TRP A 73 -6.68 6.61 -9.38
N GLN A 74 -5.56 7.25 -9.04
CA GLN A 74 -4.23 6.71 -9.28
C GLN A 74 -3.78 6.03 -7.99
N VAL A 75 -3.85 4.71 -7.95
CA VAL A 75 -3.54 3.92 -6.75
C VAL A 75 -2.04 3.93 -6.53
N LEU A 76 -1.60 4.39 -5.37
CA LEU A 76 -0.19 4.45 -4.99
C LEU A 76 0.25 3.16 -4.33
N GLN A 77 -0.52 2.68 -3.34
CA GLN A 77 -0.19 1.51 -2.56
C GLN A 77 -1.46 0.89 -1.98
N ILE A 78 -1.51 -0.44 -1.98
CA ILE A 78 -2.45 -1.25 -1.22
C ILE A 78 -1.65 -1.97 -0.14
N ALA A 79 -1.87 -1.63 1.12
CA ALA A 79 -1.15 -2.18 2.26
C ALA A 79 -2.07 -3.00 3.15
N SER A 80 -1.61 -4.16 3.62
CA SER A 80 -2.34 -4.97 4.59
C SER A 80 -2.53 -4.20 5.90
N THR A 81 -3.66 -4.40 6.55
CA THR A 81 -3.90 -3.88 7.91
C THR A 81 -3.83 -5.01 8.93
N GLY A 82 -4.00 -4.70 10.22
CA GLY A 82 -4.09 -5.74 11.26
C GLY A 82 -5.34 -6.61 11.16
N THR A 83 -6.29 -6.25 10.31
CA THR A 83 -7.56 -6.95 10.11
C THR A 83 -7.52 -7.71 8.77
N ALA A 84 -7.80 -9.02 8.81
CA ALA A 84 -7.72 -9.87 7.63
C ALA A 84 -8.78 -9.46 6.58
N GLY A 85 -8.36 -9.30 5.33
CA GLY A 85 -9.22 -8.85 4.23
C GLY A 85 -9.51 -7.34 4.23
N GLU A 86 -9.05 -6.57 5.23
CA GLU A 86 -9.05 -5.11 5.20
C GLU A 86 -7.68 -4.59 4.78
N PHE A 87 -7.67 -3.79 3.72
CA PHE A 87 -6.48 -3.14 3.19
C PHE A 87 -6.61 -1.63 3.28
N ARG A 88 -5.49 -0.95 3.51
CA ARG A 88 -5.37 0.48 3.34
C ARG A 88 -4.95 0.76 1.91
N LEU A 89 -5.80 1.46 1.17
CA LEU A 89 -5.52 1.91 -0.19
C LEU A 89 -5.21 3.40 -0.18
N TRP A 90 -4.03 3.75 -0.67
CA TRP A 90 -3.63 5.12 -0.94
C TRP A 90 -3.90 5.46 -2.40
N ALA A 91 -4.64 6.52 -2.66
CA ALA A 91 -4.98 6.97 -4.00
C ALA A 91 -4.71 8.46 -4.17
N LEU A 92 -4.04 8.82 -5.26
CA LEU A 92 -3.98 10.18 -5.75
C LEU A 92 -5.19 10.45 -6.63
N VAL A 93 -6.02 11.40 -6.23
CA VAL A 93 -7.22 11.83 -6.98
C VAL A 93 -7.04 13.30 -7.32
N GLN A 94 -6.91 13.59 -8.61
CA GLN A 94 -6.50 14.92 -9.10
C GLN A 94 -5.16 15.34 -8.49
N SER A 95 -5.15 16.18 -7.45
CA SER A 95 -3.94 16.64 -6.74
C SER A 95 -4.00 16.37 -5.23
N GLU A 96 -5.01 15.62 -4.77
CA GLU A 96 -5.20 15.29 -3.36
C GLU A 96 -4.91 13.81 -3.11
N LEU A 97 -4.19 13.56 -2.01
CA LEU A 97 -3.89 12.20 -1.56
C LEU A 97 -4.97 11.74 -0.59
N HIS A 98 -5.65 10.65 -0.95
CA HIS A 98 -6.68 10.02 -0.13
C HIS A 98 -6.19 8.68 0.42
N MET A 99 -6.60 8.40 1.65
CA MET A 99 -6.47 7.11 2.29
C MET A 99 -7.87 6.53 2.46
N VAL A 100 -8.13 5.37 1.86
CA VAL A 100 -9.41 4.67 1.96
C VAL A 100 -9.18 3.23 2.42
N LYS A 101 -10.21 2.64 3.04
CA LYS A 101 -10.26 1.24 3.42
C LYS A 101 -10.84 0.43 2.27
N LEU A 102 -10.12 -0.59 1.83
CA LEU A 102 -10.56 -1.54 0.83
C LEU A 102 -10.84 -2.88 1.50
N ILE A 103 -12.07 -3.38 1.38
CA ILE A 103 -12.46 -4.69 1.87
C ILE A 103 -12.40 -5.68 0.71
N VAL A 104 -11.56 -6.69 0.86
CA VAL A 104 -11.38 -7.74 -0.13
C VAL A 104 -11.88 -9.06 0.48
N PRO A 105 -13.00 -9.60 -0.03
CA PRO A 105 -13.47 -10.91 0.42
C PRO A 105 -12.57 -12.03 -0.13
N ARG A 106 -12.59 -13.17 0.56
CA ARG A 106 -12.07 -14.41 0.01
C ARG A 106 -13.04 -14.92 -1.05
N MET A 107 -12.53 -15.13 -2.26
CA MET A 107 -13.29 -15.74 -3.36
C MET A 107 -12.65 -17.08 -3.74
N PHE A 108 -13.47 -18.12 -3.74
CA PHE A 108 -13.07 -19.47 -4.13
C PHE A 108 -14.21 -20.19 -4.84
N TYR A 109 -13.88 -21.24 -5.60
CA TYR A 109 -14.84 -21.98 -6.42
C TYR A 109 -14.92 -23.43 -5.95
N ALA A 110 -16.12 -23.93 -5.67
CA ALA A 110 -16.34 -25.34 -5.38
C ALA A 110 -17.04 -26.02 -6.56
N ASN A 111 -16.42 -27.07 -7.10
CA ASN A 111 -17.02 -27.94 -8.11
C ASN A 111 -17.65 -29.15 -7.40
N LEU A 112 -18.98 -29.25 -7.43
CA LEU A 112 -19.72 -30.30 -6.73
C LEU A 112 -20.29 -31.31 -7.72
N ARG A 113 -20.25 -32.60 -7.36
CA ARG A 113 -20.85 -33.68 -8.15
C ARG A 113 -22.36 -33.59 -8.15
N THR A 114 -22.94 -33.21 -7.01
CA THR A 114 -24.38 -33.01 -6.83
C THR A 114 -24.73 -31.53 -6.77
N PRO A 115 -25.89 -31.12 -7.32
CA PRO A 115 -26.34 -29.74 -7.22
C PRO A 115 -26.78 -29.41 -5.78
N LYS A 116 -26.46 -28.20 -5.31
CA LYS A 116 -26.99 -27.64 -4.06
C LYS A 116 -28.27 -26.85 -4.36
N ALA A 117 -29.26 -26.95 -3.49
CA ALA A 117 -30.44 -26.08 -3.54
C ALA A 117 -30.02 -24.63 -3.25
N VAL A 118 -30.58 -23.68 -3.99
CA VAL A 118 -30.33 -22.25 -3.76
C VAL A 118 -31.28 -21.80 -2.65
N GLU A 119 -30.75 -21.61 -1.44
CA GLU A 119 -31.49 -21.05 -0.31
C GLU A 119 -31.38 -19.51 -0.32
N GLU A 120 -32.43 -18.81 0.12
CA GLU A 120 -32.40 -17.35 0.29
C GLU A 120 -31.32 -16.97 1.31
N GLY A 121 -30.32 -16.20 0.88
CA GLY A 121 -29.16 -15.83 1.70
C GLY A 121 -27.90 -16.69 1.51
N ALA A 122 -27.89 -17.61 0.53
CA ALA A 122 -26.72 -18.40 0.21
C ALA A 122 -25.47 -17.53 -0.10
N LEU A 123 -24.35 -17.84 0.56
CA LEU A 123 -23.03 -17.21 0.36
C LEU A 123 -22.36 -17.60 -0.98
N PHE A 124 -23.09 -18.34 -1.82
CA PHE A 124 -22.57 -18.89 -3.07
C PHE A 124 -23.49 -18.59 -4.25
N LYS A 125 -22.88 -18.44 -5.43
CA LYS A 125 -23.58 -18.23 -6.71
C LYS A 125 -23.15 -19.30 -7.70
N LYS A 126 -24.11 -19.95 -8.36
CA LYS A 126 -23.79 -20.87 -9.47
C LYS A 126 -23.13 -20.09 -10.60
N CYS A 127 -22.02 -20.59 -11.12
CA CYS A 127 -21.27 -19.91 -12.17
C CYS A 127 -20.75 -20.91 -13.21
N ASN A 128 -20.34 -20.40 -14.37
CA ASN A 128 -19.73 -21.19 -15.43
C ASN A 128 -18.33 -20.63 -15.71
N ARG A 129 -17.30 -21.41 -15.41
CA ARG A 129 -15.90 -21.06 -15.63
C ARG A 129 -15.09 -22.27 -16.04
N THR A 130 -14.02 -22.05 -16.78
CA THR A 130 -13.09 -23.10 -17.17
C THR A 130 -12.12 -23.39 -16.03
N LEU A 131 -12.11 -24.64 -15.57
CA LEU A 131 -11.21 -25.11 -14.51
C LEU A 131 -9.78 -25.31 -15.02
N PRO A 132 -8.78 -25.29 -14.11
CA PRO A 132 -7.40 -25.57 -14.47
C PRO A 132 -7.28 -26.91 -15.20
N ARG A 133 -6.49 -26.93 -16.28
CA ARG A 133 -6.24 -28.12 -17.13
C ARG A 133 -7.49 -28.72 -17.78
N SER A 134 -8.52 -27.90 -17.99
CA SER A 134 -9.76 -28.32 -18.63
C SER A 134 -10.45 -29.48 -17.91
N LYS A 135 -10.32 -29.54 -16.57
CA LYS A 135 -11.09 -30.47 -15.75
C LYS A 135 -12.60 -30.32 -16.01
N PRO A 136 -13.38 -31.42 -15.97
CA PRO A 136 -14.81 -31.37 -16.21
C PRO A 136 -15.52 -30.54 -15.13
N VAL A 137 -16.35 -29.61 -15.57
CA VAL A 137 -17.19 -28.79 -14.71
C VAL A 137 -18.51 -29.52 -14.46
N HIS A 138 -18.81 -29.82 -13.20
CA HIS A 138 -20.08 -30.43 -12.80
C HIS A 138 -21.05 -29.34 -12.35
N ASN A 139 -21.09 -29.04 -11.05
CA ASN A 139 -21.86 -27.94 -10.50
C ASN A 139 -20.92 -26.96 -9.82
N LEU A 140 -20.51 -25.91 -10.53
CA LEU A 140 -19.55 -24.92 -10.04
C LEU A 140 -20.25 -23.77 -9.33
N TYR A 141 -19.79 -23.48 -8.11
CA TYR A 141 -20.30 -22.39 -7.29
C TYR A 141 -19.16 -21.48 -6.85
N LEU A 142 -19.35 -20.17 -7.02
CA LEU A 142 -18.48 -19.13 -6.50
C LEU A 142 -18.93 -18.77 -5.09
N TYR A 143 -18.04 -18.91 -4.12
CA TYR A 143 -18.22 -18.44 -2.75
C TYR A 143 -17.53 -17.09 -2.58
N SER A 144 -18.20 -16.14 -1.93
CA SER A 144 -17.61 -14.86 -1.52
C SER A 144 -17.86 -14.66 -0.03
N VAL A 145 -16.80 -14.75 0.76
CA VAL A 145 -16.89 -14.71 2.23
C VAL A 145 -15.88 -13.70 2.78
N PRO A 146 -16.16 -13.06 3.93
CA PRO A 146 -15.16 -12.27 4.63
C PRO A 146 -13.91 -13.09 4.94
N GLU A 147 -12.74 -12.50 4.79
CA GLU A 147 -11.45 -13.18 4.97
C GLU A 147 -11.28 -13.73 6.40
N GLU A 148 -11.78 -13.02 7.41
CA GLU A 148 -11.78 -13.47 8.81
C GLU A 148 -12.51 -14.82 8.97
N VAL A 149 -13.69 -14.94 8.37
CA VAL A 149 -14.49 -16.19 8.36
C VAL A 149 -13.71 -17.29 7.65
N PHE A 150 -13.03 -16.99 6.54
CA PHE A 150 -12.22 -17.98 5.87
C PHE A 150 -11.04 -18.47 6.73
N HIS A 151 -10.40 -17.62 7.52
CA HIS A 151 -9.34 -18.06 8.43
C HIS A 151 -9.85 -18.99 9.55
N GLU A 152 -11.02 -18.69 10.12
CA GLU A 152 -11.63 -19.51 11.17
C GLU A 152 -12.11 -20.87 10.64
N PHE A 153 -12.76 -20.88 9.48
CA PHE A 153 -13.40 -22.07 8.90
C PHE A 153 -12.53 -22.78 7.86
N GLY A 154 -11.43 -22.19 7.38
CA GLY A 154 -10.57 -22.73 6.33
C GLY A 154 -9.96 -24.10 6.67
N LYS A 155 -9.67 -24.35 7.95
CA LYS A 155 -9.23 -25.68 8.43
C LYS A 155 -10.31 -26.74 8.26
N LYS A 156 -11.60 -26.37 8.37
CA LYS A 156 -12.73 -27.28 8.10
C LYS A 156 -12.95 -27.46 6.60
N MET A 157 -12.67 -26.46 5.78
CA MET A 157 -12.75 -26.59 4.32
C MET A 157 -11.81 -27.67 3.76
N ASN A 158 -10.59 -27.81 4.31
CA ASN A 158 -9.70 -28.91 3.94
C ASN A 158 -10.28 -30.29 4.30
N LEU A 159 -11.11 -30.37 5.35
CA LEU A 159 -11.84 -31.59 5.69
C LEU A 159 -13.05 -31.79 4.76
N GLU A 160 -13.77 -30.72 4.38
CA GLU A 160 -14.87 -30.79 3.40
C GLU A 160 -14.40 -31.14 1.98
N GLN A 161 -13.14 -30.85 1.62
CA GLN A 161 -12.52 -31.34 0.38
C GLN A 161 -12.44 -32.88 0.33
N THR A 162 -12.55 -33.57 1.47
CA THR A 162 -12.59 -35.05 1.51
C THR A 162 -14.00 -35.62 1.35
N ASP A 163 -15.04 -34.77 1.34
CA ASP A 163 -16.40 -35.23 1.08
C ASP A 163 -16.51 -35.74 -0.36
N SER A 164 -17.06 -36.94 -0.52
CA SER A 164 -17.38 -37.57 -1.81
C SER A 164 -18.21 -36.68 -2.75
N SER A 165 -19.00 -35.75 -2.19
CA SER A 165 -19.83 -34.82 -2.96
C SER A 165 -19.03 -33.72 -3.67
N VAL A 166 -17.83 -33.40 -3.16
CA VAL A 166 -16.95 -32.35 -3.67
C VAL A 166 -15.95 -32.97 -4.67
N GLU A 167 -15.88 -32.44 -5.89
CA GLU A 167 -14.83 -32.82 -6.85
C GLU A 167 -13.53 -32.06 -6.56
N GLY A 168 -13.64 -30.78 -6.26
CA GLY A 168 -12.49 -29.94 -5.96
C GLY A 168 -12.86 -28.50 -5.59
N VAL A 169 -11.97 -27.84 -4.86
CA VAL A 169 -12.14 -26.44 -4.42
C VAL A 169 -10.96 -25.59 -4.84
N TYR A 170 -11.19 -24.67 -5.76
CA TYR A 170 -10.19 -23.89 -6.46
C TYR A 170 -10.11 -22.44 -5.95
N GLU A 171 -9.00 -21.75 -6.26
CA GLU A 171 -8.68 -20.36 -5.86
C GLU A 171 -8.50 -20.15 -4.34
N THR A 172 -8.34 -21.21 -3.57
CA THR A 172 -8.13 -21.14 -2.13
C THR A 172 -6.81 -20.46 -1.75
N GLN A 173 -5.78 -20.65 -2.59
CA GLN A 173 -4.43 -20.13 -2.34
C GLN A 173 -4.20 -18.71 -2.85
N VAL A 174 -5.14 -18.14 -3.61
CA VAL A 174 -4.98 -16.80 -4.18
C VAL A 174 -5.15 -15.74 -3.10
N THR A 175 -4.08 -15.02 -2.80
CA THR A 175 -4.09 -14.02 -1.71
C THR A 175 -5.03 -12.85 -2.01
N PRO A 176 -5.67 -12.26 -0.98
CA PRO A 176 -6.56 -11.11 -1.19
C PRO A 176 -5.82 -9.89 -1.77
N ILE A 177 -4.55 -9.68 -1.41
CA ILE A 177 -3.73 -8.60 -1.96
C ILE A 177 -3.48 -8.79 -3.46
N PHE A 178 -3.11 -9.99 -3.91
CA PHE A 178 -2.92 -10.28 -5.33
C PHE A 178 -4.22 -10.05 -6.11
N ARG A 179 -5.35 -10.50 -5.55
CA ARG A 179 -6.67 -10.29 -6.14
C ARG A 179 -7.03 -8.81 -6.26
N ALA A 180 -6.73 -8.00 -5.24
CA ALA A 180 -6.91 -6.56 -5.29
C ALA A 180 -6.08 -5.92 -6.41
N LEU A 181 -4.81 -6.31 -6.56
CA LEU A 181 -3.91 -5.79 -7.62
C LEU A 181 -4.37 -6.18 -9.03
N VAL A 182 -4.89 -7.40 -9.18
CA VAL A 182 -5.45 -7.89 -10.45
C VAL A 182 -6.70 -7.09 -10.84
N HIS A 183 -7.63 -6.88 -9.90
CA HIS A 183 -8.93 -6.25 -10.14
C HIS A 183 -8.86 -4.72 -10.23
N VAL A 184 -8.13 -4.07 -9.33
CA VAL A 184 -8.03 -2.61 -9.23
C VAL A 184 -6.96 -2.06 -10.18
N GLY A 185 -5.78 -2.69 -10.21
CA GLY A 185 -4.61 -2.19 -10.94
C GLY A 185 -4.08 -0.85 -10.41
N CYS A 186 -3.32 -0.13 -11.24
CA CYS A 186 -2.75 1.18 -10.90
C CYS A 186 -3.73 2.36 -11.08
N VAL A 187 -4.75 2.21 -11.92
CA VAL A 187 -5.80 3.23 -12.13
C VAL A 187 -7.16 2.57 -12.02
N CYS A 188 -8.02 3.10 -11.14
CA CYS A 188 -9.37 2.59 -10.95
C CYS A 188 -10.40 3.72 -10.85
N LYS A 189 -11.68 3.36 -10.85
CA LYS A 189 -12.80 4.27 -10.64
C LYS A 189 -13.88 3.57 -9.83
N VAL A 190 -14.54 4.33 -8.97
CA VAL A 190 -15.72 3.87 -8.22
C VAL A 190 -16.91 3.70 -9.16
N LEU A 191 -17.65 2.62 -8.98
CA LEU A 191 -18.92 2.37 -9.67
C LEU A 191 -19.99 3.40 -9.27
N PRO A 192 -20.90 3.76 -10.20
CA PRO A 192 -22.00 4.66 -9.88
C PRO A 192 -22.93 4.02 -8.84
N GLY A 193 -23.42 4.82 -7.89
CA GLY A 193 -24.38 4.39 -6.86
C GLY A 193 -23.76 4.13 -5.48
N VAL A 194 -22.44 4.05 -5.38
CA VAL A 194 -21.73 3.93 -4.10
C VAL A 194 -21.79 5.25 -3.34
N GLN A 195 -22.24 5.19 -2.08
CA GLN A 195 -22.37 6.35 -1.17
C GLN A 195 -21.31 6.35 -0.06
N SER A 196 -20.52 5.29 0.03
CA SER A 196 -19.47 5.18 1.03
C SER A 196 -18.32 6.12 0.71
N LEU A 197 -17.67 6.63 1.75
CA LEU A 197 -16.74 7.75 1.68
C LEU A 197 -15.29 7.33 1.91
N ASP A 198 -15.12 6.33 2.78
CA ASP A 198 -13.80 5.93 3.26
C ASP A 198 -13.66 4.40 3.28
N ARG A 199 -14.72 3.65 2.94
CA ARG A 199 -14.72 2.19 2.93
C ARG A 199 -15.34 1.65 1.65
N PHE A 200 -14.59 0.88 0.89
CA PHE A 200 -15.02 0.36 -0.41
C PHE A 200 -14.87 -1.16 -0.42
N SER A 201 -15.84 -1.86 -0.99
CA SER A 201 -15.69 -3.27 -1.34
C SER A 201 -14.93 -3.41 -2.66
N LEU A 202 -14.25 -4.54 -2.87
CA LEU A 202 -13.53 -4.80 -4.13
C LEU A 202 -14.45 -4.66 -5.36
N ASP A 203 -15.68 -5.14 -5.27
CA ASP A 203 -16.67 -5.14 -6.36
C ASP A 203 -17.17 -3.72 -6.71
N GLU A 204 -16.95 -2.74 -5.84
CA GLU A 204 -17.35 -1.34 -6.05
C GLU A 204 -16.31 -0.55 -6.86
N LEU A 205 -15.13 -1.13 -7.10
CA LEU A 205 -14.01 -0.49 -7.79
C LEU A 205 -13.71 -1.23 -9.09
N ASN A 206 -13.72 -0.51 -10.21
CA ASN A 206 -13.33 -1.07 -11.49
C ASN A 206 -12.03 -0.47 -12.02
N LYS A 207 -11.18 -1.32 -12.61
CA LYS A 207 -10.00 -0.87 -13.34
C LYS A 207 -10.40 0.09 -14.46
N ALA A 208 -9.70 1.21 -14.53
CA ALA A 208 -9.84 2.17 -15.63
C ALA A 208 -8.68 2.00 -16.62
N SER A 209 -8.93 2.27 -17.90
CA SER A 209 -7.88 2.25 -18.90
C SER A 209 -6.92 3.44 -18.73
N GLY A 210 -5.62 3.16 -18.69
CA GLY A 210 -4.57 4.18 -18.62
C GLY A 210 -4.52 5.12 -19.84
N ALA A 211 -5.19 4.75 -20.95
CA ALA A 211 -5.33 5.63 -22.11
C ALA A 211 -6.16 6.89 -21.83
N ARG A 212 -7.08 6.84 -20.84
CA ARG A 212 -7.92 7.98 -20.46
C ARG A 212 -7.29 8.84 -19.37
N GLN A 213 -6.44 8.25 -18.53
CA GLN A 213 -5.79 8.91 -17.41
C GLN A 213 -4.37 8.35 -17.26
N PRO A 214 -3.31 9.14 -17.53
CA PRO A 214 -1.95 8.70 -17.32
C PRO A 214 -1.70 8.45 -15.83
N TYR A 215 -0.99 7.37 -15.53
CA TYR A 215 -0.63 7.02 -14.15
C TYR A 215 0.67 7.72 -13.74
N LEU A 216 0.59 8.51 -12.67
CA LEU A 216 1.69 9.27 -12.06
C LEU A 216 2.50 10.07 -13.08
N PRO A 217 1.93 11.10 -13.71
CA PRO A 217 2.72 12.01 -14.54
C PRO A 217 3.84 12.65 -13.70
N LYS A 218 4.89 13.15 -14.38
CA LYS A 218 6.00 13.85 -13.74
C LYS A 218 5.50 14.95 -12.79
N ASP A 219 6.17 15.11 -11.65
CA ASP A 219 5.86 16.07 -10.58
C ASP A 219 4.48 15.90 -9.89
N SER A 220 3.78 14.79 -10.10
CA SER A 220 2.49 14.51 -9.45
C SER A 220 2.60 14.27 -7.94
N LEU A 221 3.75 13.80 -7.48
CA LEU A 221 4.02 13.46 -6.09
C LEU A 221 5.29 14.13 -5.60
N LYS A 222 5.31 14.46 -4.32
CA LYS A 222 6.52 14.87 -3.62
C LYS A 222 7.17 13.64 -3.01
N HIS A 223 8.48 13.51 -3.14
CA HIS A 223 9.18 12.35 -2.60
C HIS A 223 9.88 12.70 -1.28
N VAL A 224 9.69 11.83 -0.30
CA VAL A 224 10.57 11.72 0.86
C VAL A 224 11.36 10.45 0.68
N TYR A 225 12.68 10.53 0.83
CA TYR A 225 13.56 9.38 0.61
C TYR A 225 14.17 8.92 1.93
N PHE A 226 14.04 7.64 2.22
CA PHE A 226 14.60 6.99 3.39
C PHE A 226 15.58 5.91 2.95
N TYR A 227 16.79 5.99 3.48
CA TYR A 227 17.84 5.00 3.28
C TYR A 227 18.21 4.34 4.59
N HIS A 228 18.41 3.03 4.57
CA HIS A 228 18.96 2.28 5.68
C HIS A 228 19.86 1.15 5.20
N HIS A 229 21.05 1.06 5.79
CA HIS A 229 21.94 -0.08 5.63
C HIS A 229 22.58 -0.45 6.97
N LYS A 230 22.83 -1.74 7.16
CA LYS A 230 23.40 -2.33 8.37
C LYS A 230 24.53 -3.27 8.02
N HIS A 231 25.54 -3.34 8.88
CA HIS A 231 26.54 -4.40 8.80
C HIS A 231 25.91 -5.76 9.13
N SER A 232 26.35 -6.81 8.45
CA SER A 232 25.89 -8.19 8.66
C SER A 232 26.02 -8.70 10.10
N SER A 233 27.17 -8.50 10.75
CA SER A 233 27.43 -9.02 12.12
C SER A 233 27.65 -7.96 13.20
N LYS A 234 28.10 -6.75 12.85
CA LYS A 234 28.39 -5.68 13.83
C LYS A 234 27.16 -4.79 14.02
N PRO A 235 26.98 -4.15 15.18
CA PRO A 235 25.90 -3.19 15.44
C PRO A 235 26.15 -1.83 14.76
N GLN A 236 26.67 -1.83 13.53
CA GLN A 236 26.95 -0.63 12.73
C GLN A 236 25.82 -0.42 11.73
N HIS A 237 25.10 0.68 11.88
CA HIS A 237 23.95 1.02 11.03
C HIS A 237 23.99 2.50 10.65
N MET A 238 23.52 2.82 9.45
CA MET A 238 23.23 4.21 9.10
C MET A 238 21.82 4.33 8.58
N PHE A 239 21.13 5.36 9.06
CA PHE A 239 19.83 5.78 8.59
C PHE A 239 19.96 7.16 7.98
N ALA A 240 19.30 7.41 6.87
CA ALA A 240 19.19 8.74 6.31
C ALA A 240 17.76 9.01 5.86
N LEU A 241 17.26 10.19 6.22
CA LEU A 241 15.93 10.67 5.83
C LEU A 241 16.10 12.01 5.11
N PHE A 242 15.72 12.05 3.84
CA PHE A 242 15.73 13.24 3.01
C PHE A 242 14.31 13.74 2.79
N LEU A 243 14.03 14.92 3.32
CA LEU A 243 12.80 15.66 3.10
C LEU A 243 13.02 16.60 1.92
N THR A 244 13.03 16.04 0.70
CA THR A 244 13.27 16.79 -0.55
C THR A 244 12.44 18.09 -0.65
N PRO A 245 11.13 18.11 -0.32
CA PRO A 245 10.32 19.34 -0.40
C PRO A 245 10.71 20.42 0.62
N LEU A 246 11.43 20.06 1.68
CA LEU A 246 11.91 20.97 2.71
C LEU A 246 13.40 21.32 2.52
N LYS A 247 14.10 20.69 1.58
CA LYS A 247 15.56 20.78 1.42
C LYS A 247 16.31 20.47 2.72
N LYS A 248 15.82 19.49 3.48
CA LYS A 248 16.41 19.06 4.74
C LYS A 248 16.72 17.57 4.72
N ALA A 249 17.80 17.18 5.36
CA ALA A 249 18.18 15.78 5.54
C ALA A 249 18.62 15.52 6.99
N CYS A 250 18.31 14.34 7.50
CA CYS A 250 18.79 13.85 8.79
C CYS A 250 19.53 12.54 8.57
N ILE A 251 20.74 12.42 9.11
CA ILE A 251 21.54 11.20 9.05
C ILE A 251 21.84 10.77 10.48
N ILE A 252 21.51 9.52 10.79
CA ILE A 252 21.73 8.91 12.10
C ILE A 252 22.72 7.77 11.91
N VAL A 253 23.83 7.84 12.65
CA VAL A 253 24.86 6.82 12.67
C VAL A 253 24.75 6.07 13.98
N VAL A 254 24.65 4.75 13.91
CA VAL A 254 24.67 3.86 15.07
C VAL A 254 26.00 3.12 15.05
N ASP A 255 26.80 3.37 16.08
CA ASP A 255 28.12 2.75 16.29
C ASP A 255 28.29 2.47 17.78
N THR A 256 29.03 1.41 18.12
CA THR A 256 29.46 1.15 19.50
C THR A 256 30.58 2.08 19.92
N VAL A 257 31.36 2.56 18.96
CA VAL A 257 32.48 3.47 19.20
C VAL A 257 32.00 4.93 19.05
N ARG A 258 32.37 5.80 19.99
CA ARG A 258 31.97 7.22 19.98
C ARG A 258 32.72 8.08 18.95
N THR A 259 33.60 7.49 18.15
CA THR A 259 34.41 8.23 17.18
C THR A 259 33.55 8.63 15.99
N ASN A 260 33.41 9.93 15.79
CA ASN A 260 32.70 10.47 14.63
C ASN A 260 33.69 10.70 13.47
N LEU A 261 33.62 9.84 12.46
CA LEU A 261 34.39 9.91 11.22
C LEU A 261 33.55 10.44 10.05
N MET A 262 32.37 11.01 10.31
CA MET A 262 31.50 11.56 9.29
C MET A 262 32.17 12.71 8.53
N PRO A 263 32.12 12.70 7.19
CA PRO A 263 32.61 13.82 6.39
C PRO A 263 31.66 15.02 6.50
N ASN A 264 32.12 16.18 6.02
CA ASN A 264 31.22 17.31 5.82
C ASN A 264 30.20 16.94 4.72
N MET A 265 28.94 16.77 5.13
CA MET A 265 27.88 16.27 4.25
C MET A 265 27.49 17.26 3.16
N VAL A 266 27.60 18.57 3.42
CA VAL A 266 27.29 19.61 2.43
C VAL A 266 28.32 19.56 1.30
N SER A 267 29.62 19.53 1.64
CA SER A 267 30.68 19.44 0.62
C SER A 267 30.64 18.10 -0.12
N LEU A 268 30.34 17.00 0.58
CA LEU A 268 30.21 15.68 -0.04
C LEU A 268 29.04 15.64 -1.03
N TYR A 269 27.89 16.20 -0.65
CA TYR A 269 26.71 16.29 -1.52
C TYR A 269 27.02 17.09 -2.79
N GLN A 270 27.63 18.26 -2.65
CA GLN A 270 27.99 19.11 -3.79
C GLN A 270 28.99 18.42 -4.71
N ALA A 271 30.03 17.77 -4.15
CA ALA A 271 31.03 17.06 -4.94
C ALA A 271 30.44 15.90 -5.75
N GLU A 272 29.64 15.02 -5.12
CA GLU A 272 29.01 13.90 -5.84
C GLU A 272 27.94 14.39 -6.82
N ARG A 273 27.22 15.49 -6.53
CA ARG A 273 26.25 16.10 -7.46
C ARG A 273 26.93 16.67 -8.69
N MET A 274 28.04 17.41 -8.53
CA MET A 274 28.82 17.93 -9.66
C MET A 274 29.38 16.80 -10.51
N ALA A 275 29.99 15.79 -9.89
CA ALA A 275 30.52 14.62 -10.60
C ALA A 275 29.43 13.87 -11.38
N LYS A 276 28.20 13.83 -10.86
CA LYS A 276 27.06 13.23 -11.57
C LYS A 276 26.61 14.08 -12.77
N LYS A 277 26.54 15.41 -12.60
CA LYS A 277 26.18 16.34 -13.67
C LYS A 277 27.21 16.36 -14.80
N GLU A 278 28.50 16.24 -14.48
CA GLU A 278 29.56 16.11 -15.49
C GLU A 278 29.44 14.82 -16.30
N LYS A 279 29.05 13.72 -15.65
CA LYS A 279 28.84 12.44 -16.35
C LYS A 279 27.59 12.45 -17.23
N ASN A 280 26.51 13.11 -16.77
CA ASN A 280 25.24 13.18 -17.48
C ASN A 280 24.70 14.63 -17.45
N PRO A 281 25.10 15.48 -18.42
CA PRO A 281 24.71 16.90 -18.44
C PRO A 281 23.21 17.14 -18.59
N ASP A 282 22.52 16.23 -19.30
CA ASP A 282 21.09 16.34 -19.64
C ASP A 282 20.16 15.68 -18.58
N ASP A 283 20.68 15.34 -17.39
CA ASP A 283 19.89 14.74 -16.32
C ASP A 283 19.08 15.79 -15.55
N ASP A 284 17.83 16.02 -15.98
CA ASP A 284 16.90 16.92 -15.29
C ASP A 284 16.36 16.35 -13.96
N LEU A 285 16.53 15.05 -13.69
CA LEU A 285 15.97 14.35 -12.51
C LEU A 285 16.90 14.37 -11.31
N LEU A 286 17.61 15.48 -11.10
CA LEU A 286 18.48 15.65 -9.94
C LEU A 286 17.72 16.26 -8.76
N PRO A 287 17.94 15.75 -7.52
CA PRO A 287 17.44 16.41 -6.32
C PRO A 287 17.94 17.87 -6.17
N PRO A 288 17.34 18.65 -5.24
CA PRO A 288 17.61 20.08 -5.06
C PRO A 288 19.09 20.42 -4.94
N GLU A 289 19.51 21.58 -5.45
CA GLU A 289 20.93 21.99 -5.48
C GLU A 289 21.56 22.10 -4.09
N GLU A 290 20.76 22.49 -3.10
CA GLU A 290 21.20 22.69 -1.72
C GLU A 290 20.30 21.93 -0.75
N ILE A 291 20.94 21.28 0.23
CA ILE A 291 20.28 20.52 1.28
C ILE A 291 20.94 20.85 2.62
N ASN A 292 20.10 21.16 3.61
CA ASN A 292 20.52 21.40 4.97
C ASN A 292 20.52 20.08 5.76
N PHE A 293 21.70 19.65 6.21
CA PHE A 293 21.85 18.47 7.05
C PHE A 293 21.66 18.85 8.53
N GLU A 294 20.63 18.30 9.16
CA GLU A 294 20.32 18.50 10.57
C GLU A 294 20.66 17.24 11.37
N ILE A 295 21.21 17.43 12.57
CA ILE A 295 21.58 16.34 13.49
C ILE A 295 20.35 15.86 14.30
N HIS A 296 19.30 16.67 14.37
CA HIS A 296 18.10 16.37 15.17
C HIS A 296 17.00 15.70 14.34
N PHE A 297 16.13 14.96 15.04
CA PHE A 297 14.98 14.30 14.43
C PHE A 297 14.03 15.32 13.79
N ILE A 298 13.82 15.21 12.48
CA ILE A 298 12.99 16.14 11.73
C ILE A 298 11.55 15.61 11.68
N LYS A 299 10.58 16.46 12.02
CA LYS A 299 9.16 16.13 11.84
C LYS A 299 8.85 16.03 10.35
N MET A 300 8.29 14.90 9.93
CA MET A 300 7.78 14.70 8.57
C MET A 300 6.50 15.51 8.36
N ILE A 301 6.64 16.73 7.83
CA ILE A 301 5.50 17.63 7.56
C ILE A 301 4.98 17.39 6.13
N LYS A 302 3.69 17.09 6.00
CA LYS A 302 3.01 16.94 4.71
C LYS A 302 2.85 18.30 4.04
N LYS A 303 3.49 18.51 2.89
CA LYS A 303 3.26 19.68 2.02
C LYS A 303 2.59 19.25 0.72
N GLY A 304 1.40 18.68 0.77
CA GLY A 304 0.70 18.12 -0.40
C GLY A 304 0.85 16.60 -0.51
N PRO A 305 0.54 16.00 -1.67
CA PRO A 305 0.63 14.55 -1.85
C PRO A 305 2.11 14.12 -1.79
N THR A 306 2.44 13.26 -0.83
CA THR A 306 3.81 12.85 -0.54
C THR A 306 3.92 11.34 -0.48
N LEU A 307 4.93 10.80 -1.15
CA LEU A 307 5.30 9.37 -1.18
C LEU A 307 6.63 9.18 -0.43
N LEU A 308 6.70 8.13 0.38
CA LEU A 308 7.90 7.71 1.07
C LEU A 308 8.61 6.62 0.25
N ALA A 309 9.71 6.96 -0.40
CA ALA A 309 10.60 6.02 -1.06
C ALA A 309 11.54 5.40 -0.02
N ILE A 310 11.54 4.07 0.11
CA ILE A 310 12.28 3.32 1.11
C ILE A 310 13.31 2.46 0.40
N GLN A 311 14.59 2.69 0.68
CA GLN A 311 15.69 1.82 0.29
C GLN A 311 16.36 1.28 1.56
N SER A 312 16.08 0.03 1.91
CA SER A 312 16.48 -0.52 3.22
C SER A 312 16.90 -1.98 3.13
N ALA A 313 17.91 -2.35 3.92
CA ALA A 313 18.28 -3.74 4.19
C ALA A 313 17.36 -4.46 5.21
N MET A 314 16.37 -3.75 5.78
CA MET A 314 15.33 -4.31 6.65
C MET A 314 13.99 -4.34 5.92
N ASP A 315 13.16 -5.32 6.28
CA ASP A 315 11.80 -5.43 5.77
C ASP A 315 10.96 -4.20 6.13
N ILE A 316 10.00 -3.86 5.26
CA ILE A 316 9.12 -2.71 5.47
C ILE A 316 8.25 -2.91 6.71
N HIS A 317 7.81 -4.12 7.01
CA HIS A 317 7.01 -4.40 8.19
C HIS A 317 7.78 -4.08 9.47
N ASP A 318 9.04 -4.54 9.55
CA ASP A 318 9.93 -4.27 10.69
C ASP A 318 10.17 -2.76 10.85
N LEU A 319 10.39 -2.06 9.73
CA LEU A 319 10.54 -0.60 9.75
C LEU A 319 9.28 0.11 10.25
N GLN A 320 8.09 -0.35 9.86
CA GLN A 320 6.83 0.24 10.31
C GLN A 320 6.58 0.00 11.81
N LEU A 321 7.03 -1.14 12.35
CA LEU A 321 6.96 -1.43 13.78
C LEU A 321 7.87 -0.50 14.58
N HIS A 322 9.10 -0.25 14.10
CA HIS A 322 10.06 0.63 14.78
C HIS A 322 9.82 2.12 14.52
N ILE A 323 9.27 2.48 13.36
CA ILE A 323 8.97 3.86 12.93
C ILE A 323 7.50 3.95 12.53
N PRO A 324 6.57 4.06 13.50
CA PRO A 324 5.13 4.06 13.22
C PRO A 324 4.67 5.18 12.28
N HIS A 325 5.42 6.29 12.19
CA HIS A 325 5.09 7.41 11.31
C HIS A 325 5.15 7.05 9.82
N PHE A 326 5.82 5.96 9.42
CA PHE A 326 5.84 5.52 8.01
C PHE A 326 4.46 5.11 7.53
N ILE A 327 3.64 4.57 8.43
CA ILE A 327 2.25 4.13 8.19
C ILE A 327 1.37 5.30 7.70
N ASP A 328 1.72 6.55 8.02
CA ASP A 328 0.96 7.75 7.63
C ASP A 328 1.20 8.21 6.18
N PHE A 329 2.09 7.54 5.45
CA PHE A 329 2.44 7.85 4.07
C PHE A 329 2.28 6.61 3.18
N PRO A 330 1.90 6.77 1.90
CA PRO A 330 2.13 5.73 0.91
C PRO A 330 3.63 5.49 0.77
N GLN A 331 4.02 4.23 0.62
CA GLN A 331 5.41 3.80 0.57
C GLN A 331 5.70 3.12 -0.75
N ALA A 332 6.90 3.32 -1.28
CA ALA A 332 7.45 2.58 -2.43
C ALA A 332 8.84 2.07 -2.10
N GLN A 333 9.05 0.76 -2.29
CA GLN A 333 10.34 0.13 -1.99
C GLN A 333 11.27 0.20 -3.20
N ILE A 334 12.43 0.80 -3.00
CA ILE A 334 13.54 0.74 -3.95
C ILE A 334 14.35 -0.50 -3.62
N HIS A 335 14.40 -1.44 -4.57
CA HIS A 335 15.05 -2.75 -4.41
C HIS A 335 16.54 -2.74 -4.77
N VAL A 336 17.11 -1.57 -5.06
CA VAL A 336 18.55 -1.42 -5.26
C VAL A 336 19.25 -1.61 -3.91
N GLN A 337 20.07 -2.65 -3.80
CA GLN A 337 20.80 -2.97 -2.58
C GLN A 337 22.29 -2.63 -2.71
N ASP A 338 22.89 -2.26 -1.60
CA ASP A 338 24.35 -2.18 -1.46
C ASP A 338 24.94 -3.56 -1.16
N MET A 339 26.25 -3.69 -1.37
CA MET A 339 27.02 -4.87 -0.95
C MET A 339 26.90 -5.08 0.57
N GLU A 340 26.77 -6.32 1.03
CA GLU A 340 26.64 -6.62 2.46
C GLU A 340 27.88 -6.21 3.27
N GLU A 341 29.06 -6.25 2.65
CA GLU A 341 30.34 -5.90 3.25
C GLU A 341 30.67 -4.40 3.16
N LEU A 342 29.72 -3.54 2.77
CA LEU A 342 29.95 -2.09 2.61
C LEU A 342 30.58 -1.46 3.87
N TYR A 343 30.21 -1.95 5.06
CA TYR A 343 30.70 -1.44 6.34
C TYR A 343 31.87 -2.23 6.95
N SER A 344 32.48 -3.17 6.21
CA SER A 344 33.57 -4.01 6.74
C SER A 344 34.93 -3.29 6.82
N VAL A 345 35.03 -2.05 6.33
CA VAL A 345 36.26 -1.24 6.35
C VAL A 345 36.38 -0.36 7.61
N LEU A 346 37.59 0.08 7.95
CA LEU A 346 37.84 0.90 9.15
C LEU A 346 37.14 2.26 9.10
N ASP A 347 37.10 2.90 7.93
CA ASP A 347 36.48 4.21 7.71
C ASP A 347 35.06 4.10 7.14
N TRP A 348 34.32 3.07 7.55
CA TRP A 348 32.99 2.73 7.03
C TRP A 348 31.99 3.89 7.06
N GLN A 349 32.07 4.80 8.04
CA GLN A 349 31.19 5.97 8.11
C GLN A 349 31.35 6.89 6.90
N LYS A 350 32.57 7.04 6.35
CA LYS A 350 32.83 7.82 5.13
C LYS A 350 32.29 7.12 3.89
N VAL A 351 32.47 5.80 3.82
CA VAL A 351 31.95 4.96 2.73
C VAL A 351 30.42 4.98 2.71
N GLY A 352 29.78 4.77 3.86
CA GLY A 352 28.33 4.84 4.03
C GLY A 352 27.75 6.22 3.76
N ALA A 353 28.39 7.30 4.25
CA ALA A 353 27.99 8.67 3.92
C ALA A 353 27.99 8.92 2.40
N ARG A 354 29.00 8.41 1.69
CA ARG A 354 29.07 8.53 0.23
C ARG A 354 28.00 7.68 -0.46
N ALA A 355 27.74 6.45 0.02
CA ALA A 355 26.68 5.59 -0.49
C ALA A 355 25.30 6.24 -0.35
N ILE A 356 24.98 6.78 0.84
CA ILE A 356 23.74 7.52 1.12
C ILE A 356 23.50 8.62 0.08
N ILE A 357 24.51 9.46 -0.16
CA ILE A 357 24.42 10.58 -1.10
C ILE A 357 24.24 10.10 -2.53
N ARG A 358 25.00 9.07 -2.95
CA ARG A 358 24.87 8.48 -4.29
C ARG A 358 23.47 7.92 -4.54
N HIS A 359 22.93 7.16 -3.59
CA HIS A 359 21.58 6.62 -3.72
C HIS A 359 20.51 7.70 -3.73
N TYR A 360 20.62 8.69 -2.84
CA TYR A 360 19.70 9.83 -2.85
C TYR A 360 19.73 10.59 -4.19
N LEU A 361 20.92 10.87 -4.74
CA LEU A 361 21.06 11.51 -6.05
C LEU A 361 20.47 10.67 -7.20
N ASN A 362 20.39 9.35 -7.05
CA ASN A 362 19.78 8.44 -8.03
C ASN A 362 18.29 8.17 -7.78
N SER A 363 17.77 8.52 -6.61
CA SER A 363 16.43 8.11 -6.16
C SER A 363 15.31 8.56 -7.10
N GLU A 364 15.30 9.82 -7.53
CA GLU A 364 14.29 10.37 -8.46
C GLU A 364 14.31 9.64 -9.82
N ARG A 365 15.50 9.34 -10.36
CA ARG A 365 15.67 8.56 -11.58
C ARG A 365 15.09 7.15 -11.43
N VAL A 366 15.42 6.48 -10.32
CA VAL A 366 14.94 5.13 -10.04
C VAL A 366 13.43 5.11 -9.88
N LEU A 367 12.85 6.10 -9.19
CA LEU A 367 11.40 6.22 -9.03
C LEU A 367 10.68 6.45 -10.36
N GLU A 368 11.23 7.26 -11.27
CA GLU A 368 10.63 7.44 -12.60
C GLU A 368 10.67 6.14 -13.41
N LEU A 369 11.80 5.42 -13.39
CA LEU A 369 11.91 4.10 -14.06
C LEU A 369 10.91 3.08 -13.47
N MET A 370 10.77 3.05 -12.14
CA MET A 370 9.77 2.22 -11.48
C MET A 370 8.34 2.63 -11.88
N ALA A 371 8.05 3.93 -11.97
CA ALA A 371 6.75 4.44 -12.41
C ALA A 371 6.45 4.05 -13.87
N GLU A 372 7.43 4.10 -14.77
CA GLU A 372 7.31 3.63 -16.16
C GLU A 372 6.95 2.14 -16.23
N GLN A 373 7.67 1.30 -15.48
CA GLN A 373 7.36 -0.14 -15.39
C GLN A 373 5.96 -0.38 -14.81
N CYS A 374 5.57 0.37 -13.78
CA CYS A 374 4.24 0.31 -13.19
C CYS A 374 3.13 0.73 -14.16
N ARG A 375 3.37 1.74 -15.00
CA ARG A 375 2.45 2.16 -16.09
C ARG A 375 2.24 1.00 -17.07
N TYR A 376 3.31 0.29 -17.44
CA TYR A 376 3.26 -0.87 -18.33
C TYR A 376 2.51 -2.06 -17.71
N PHE A 377 2.92 -2.52 -16.53
CA PHE A 377 2.32 -3.68 -15.84
C PHE A 377 0.94 -3.39 -15.22
N HIS A 378 0.52 -2.13 -15.22
CA HIS A 378 -0.66 -1.65 -14.52
C HIS A 378 -0.65 -2.03 -13.03
N LEU A 379 0.47 -1.75 -12.37
CA LEU A 379 0.75 -2.08 -10.97
C LEU A 379 0.90 -0.79 -10.16
N PRO A 380 0.32 -0.65 -8.96
CA PRO A 380 0.60 0.47 -8.08
C PRO A 380 2.09 0.52 -7.69
N LEU A 381 2.69 1.70 -7.74
CA LEU A 381 4.12 1.92 -7.47
C LEU A 381 4.59 1.34 -6.13
N GLY A 382 3.77 1.46 -5.08
CA GLY A 382 4.05 0.95 -3.75
C GLY A 382 3.86 -0.56 -3.56
N ASN A 383 3.38 -1.27 -4.59
CA ASN A 383 3.22 -2.73 -4.59
C ASN A 383 4.17 -3.41 -5.59
N MET A 384 5.12 -2.67 -6.14
CA MET A 384 6.14 -3.21 -7.02
C MET A 384 7.09 -4.11 -6.24
N PRO A 385 7.27 -5.39 -6.64
CA PRO A 385 8.22 -6.28 -5.98
C PRO A 385 9.65 -6.09 -6.51
N ALA A 386 10.60 -6.86 -5.96
CA ALA A 386 11.99 -6.85 -6.38
C ALA A 386 12.18 -7.30 -7.85
N ASP A 387 11.41 -8.31 -8.30
CA ASP A 387 11.32 -8.70 -9.70
C ASP A 387 9.99 -8.23 -10.32
N PRO A 388 9.95 -7.01 -10.89
CA PRO A 388 8.74 -6.49 -11.49
C PRO A 388 8.35 -7.20 -12.78
N THR A 389 9.29 -7.86 -13.47
CA THR A 389 9.03 -8.48 -14.77
C THR A 389 8.23 -9.77 -14.60
N LEU A 390 8.66 -10.61 -13.65
CA LEU A 390 7.98 -11.84 -13.29
C LEU A 390 6.57 -11.56 -12.77
N PHE A 391 6.47 -10.70 -11.77
CA PHE A 391 5.19 -10.35 -11.16
C PHE A 391 4.24 -9.65 -12.15
N GLY A 392 4.80 -8.82 -13.03
CA GLY A 392 4.04 -8.20 -14.13
C GLY A 392 3.44 -9.21 -15.09
N ALA A 393 4.19 -10.26 -15.46
CA ALA A 393 3.70 -11.35 -16.29
C ALA A 393 2.55 -12.11 -15.59
N ASP A 394 2.70 -12.39 -14.30
CA ASP A 394 1.67 -13.07 -13.49
C ASP A 394 0.37 -12.26 -13.43
N LEU A 395 0.47 -10.94 -13.26
CA LEU A 395 -0.68 -10.04 -13.30
C LEU A 395 -1.36 -10.04 -14.67
N PHE A 396 -0.60 -9.97 -15.76
CA PHE A 396 -1.19 -10.02 -17.10
C PHE A 396 -1.88 -11.35 -17.35
N PHE A 397 -1.25 -12.45 -16.96
CA PHE A 397 -1.81 -13.78 -17.15
C PHE A 397 -3.08 -13.98 -16.34
N ALA A 398 -3.07 -13.62 -15.04
CA ALA A 398 -4.26 -13.69 -14.20
C ALA A 398 -5.42 -12.84 -14.76
N ARG A 399 -5.13 -11.61 -15.23
CA ARG A 399 -6.13 -10.75 -15.88
C ARG A 399 -6.66 -11.36 -17.17
N HIS A 400 -5.81 -12.00 -17.96
CA HIS A 400 -6.20 -12.69 -19.20
C HIS A 400 -7.10 -13.89 -18.89
N LEU A 401 -6.74 -14.74 -17.94
CA LEU A 401 -7.55 -15.86 -17.47
C LEU A 401 -8.94 -15.41 -17.01
N ILE A 402 -9.01 -14.38 -16.15
CA ILE A 402 -10.28 -13.83 -15.68
C ILE A 402 -11.13 -13.32 -16.86
N LYS A 403 -10.53 -12.60 -17.81
CA LYS A 403 -11.23 -12.09 -18.99
C LYS A 403 -11.84 -13.20 -19.85
N HIS A 404 -11.20 -14.37 -19.88
CA HIS A 404 -11.68 -15.56 -20.60
C HIS A 404 -12.47 -16.54 -19.72
N ASN A 405 -12.97 -16.10 -18.56
CA ASN A 405 -13.76 -16.91 -17.62
C ASN A 405 -13.04 -18.17 -17.11
N HIS A 406 -11.71 -18.13 -16.98
CA HIS A 406 -10.96 -19.17 -16.30
C HIS A 406 -10.93 -18.93 -14.79
N VAL A 407 -10.81 -20.03 -14.05
CA VAL A 407 -10.47 -20.03 -12.62
C VAL A 407 -8.95 -19.89 -12.49
N LEU A 408 -8.50 -19.06 -11.57
CA LEU A 408 -7.08 -18.89 -11.26
C LEU A 408 -6.57 -20.11 -10.49
N TRP A 409 -5.32 -20.48 -10.76
CA TRP A 409 -4.61 -21.55 -10.05
C TRP A 409 -3.32 -21.04 -9.41
N CYS A 410 -3.20 -19.72 -9.22
CA CYS A 410 -2.03 -19.15 -8.58
C CYS A 410 -1.97 -19.52 -7.09
N SER A 411 -0.75 -19.76 -6.63
CA SER A 411 -0.41 -20.17 -5.27
C SER A 411 0.87 -19.46 -4.86
N PRO A 412 1.07 -19.15 -3.56
CA PRO A 412 2.35 -18.69 -3.05
C PRO A 412 3.40 -19.82 -2.91
N THR A 413 3.05 -21.05 -3.30
CA THR A 413 3.95 -22.21 -3.29
C THR A 413 4.36 -22.58 -4.72
N ASP A 414 5.39 -23.40 -4.85
CA ASP A 414 5.86 -23.93 -6.14
C ASP A 414 4.84 -24.84 -6.85
N LYS A 415 3.69 -25.12 -6.22
CA LYS A 415 2.61 -25.96 -6.75
C LYS A 415 1.36 -25.11 -7.04
N PRO A 416 0.77 -25.20 -8.24
CA PRO A 416 -0.45 -24.49 -8.57
C PRO A 416 -1.65 -25.04 -7.78
N ASP A 417 -2.66 -24.21 -7.56
CA ASP A 417 -3.92 -24.64 -6.94
C ASP A 417 -4.79 -25.41 -7.95
N LEU A 418 -4.82 -26.74 -7.81
CA LEU A 418 -5.57 -27.67 -8.66
C LEU A 418 -6.80 -28.28 -7.95
N GLY A 419 -7.30 -27.61 -6.92
CA GLY A 419 -8.55 -28.02 -6.28
C GLY A 419 -8.46 -29.24 -5.38
N GLY A 420 -7.29 -29.51 -4.77
CA GLY A 420 -7.05 -30.66 -3.89
C GLY A 420 -6.27 -31.81 -4.56
N SER A 421 -5.99 -31.70 -5.87
CA SER A 421 -5.23 -32.70 -6.64
C SER A 421 -3.75 -32.35 -6.81
N GLN A 422 -3.23 -31.37 -6.07
CA GLN A 422 -1.88 -30.80 -6.28
C GLN A 422 -0.76 -31.83 -6.03
N GLU A 423 -0.94 -32.70 -5.05
CA GLU A 423 0.04 -33.74 -4.66
C GLU A 423 0.06 -34.94 -5.60
N ASN A 424 -1.01 -35.16 -6.38
CA ASN A 424 -1.14 -36.33 -7.25
C ASN A 424 -0.58 -36.09 -8.66
N ASP A 425 -0.05 -34.91 -8.95
CA ASP A 425 0.45 -34.59 -10.28
C ASP A 425 1.92 -34.93 -10.46
N ALA A 426 2.16 -36.11 -11.04
CA ALA A 426 3.49 -36.66 -11.30
C ALA A 426 4.39 -35.79 -12.19
N ARG A 427 3.85 -34.76 -12.87
CA ARG A 427 4.65 -33.78 -13.62
C ARG A 427 5.58 -32.94 -12.76
N PHE A 428 5.30 -32.82 -11.46
CA PHE A 428 6.19 -32.13 -10.52
C PHE A 428 7.28 -33.05 -9.95
N SER A 429 7.15 -34.37 -10.10
CA SER A 429 8.12 -35.35 -9.60
C SER A 429 9.42 -35.41 -10.41
N TYR A 430 9.43 -34.81 -11.62
CA TYR A 430 10.59 -34.73 -12.50
C TYR A 430 11.03 -33.28 -12.69
N THR A 431 11.57 -32.65 -11.65
CA THR A 431 12.38 -31.45 -11.83
C THR A 431 13.78 -31.73 -11.30
N ASP A 432 14.72 -31.78 -12.24
CA ASP A 432 16.16 -31.73 -11.97
C ASP A 432 16.47 -30.57 -11.02
N TYR A 433 17.40 -30.81 -10.09
CA TYR A 433 17.84 -29.93 -9.01
C TYR A 433 18.47 -28.58 -9.45
N SER A 434 18.28 -28.14 -10.70
CA SER A 434 18.88 -26.94 -11.27
C SER A 434 17.92 -25.75 -11.44
N LEU A 435 16.63 -25.88 -11.08
CA LEU A 435 15.63 -24.81 -11.25
C LEU A 435 14.87 -24.41 -9.97
N VAL A 436 15.33 -24.85 -8.80
CA VAL A 436 14.65 -24.67 -7.52
C VAL A 436 15.17 -23.43 -6.80
N SER A 437 14.66 -22.24 -7.17
CA SER A 437 14.54 -21.10 -6.24
C SER A 437 13.67 -19.96 -6.78
N LEU A 438 12.51 -20.19 -7.41
CA LEU A 438 11.66 -19.08 -7.87
C LEU A 438 10.17 -19.40 -7.64
N THR A 439 9.57 -18.65 -6.73
CA THR A 439 8.32 -18.93 -6.02
C THR A 439 7.01 -18.58 -6.75
N GLU A 440 7.01 -18.23 -8.05
CA GLU A 440 5.85 -17.55 -8.66
C GLU A 440 5.51 -17.97 -10.12
N ILE A 441 4.30 -17.61 -10.57
CA ILE A 441 3.41 -18.35 -11.49
C ILE A 441 3.97 -18.53 -12.90
N ALA A 442 4.90 -17.67 -13.35
CA ALA A 442 5.47 -17.77 -14.69
C ALA A 442 6.31 -19.04 -14.93
N GLN A 443 6.82 -19.71 -13.89
CA GLN A 443 7.55 -20.98 -14.09
C GLN A 443 6.60 -22.14 -14.44
N CYS A 444 5.35 -22.12 -13.95
CA CYS A 444 4.30 -23.02 -14.44
C CYS A 444 4.02 -22.81 -15.94
N LEU A 445 4.35 -21.63 -16.51
CA LEU A 445 4.20 -21.32 -17.92
C LEU A 445 5.27 -22.03 -18.79
N LEU A 446 6.52 -22.09 -18.34
CA LEU A 446 7.61 -22.77 -19.06
C LEU A 446 7.40 -24.30 -19.14
N LEU A 447 6.80 -24.88 -18.10
CA LEU A 447 6.40 -26.30 -18.09
C LEU A 447 5.14 -26.58 -18.93
N SER A 448 4.20 -25.62 -19.05
CA SER A 448 2.97 -25.83 -19.83
C SER A 448 3.12 -25.51 -21.33
N LEU A 449 3.94 -24.53 -21.71
CA LEU A 449 4.19 -24.19 -23.13
C LEU A 449 5.11 -25.21 -23.83
N LYS A 450 6.02 -25.89 -23.11
CA LYS A 450 6.80 -27.01 -23.67
C LYS A 450 5.96 -28.26 -23.99
N LEU A 451 4.70 -28.31 -23.57
CA LEU A 451 3.80 -29.45 -23.77
C LEU A 451 2.67 -29.18 -24.78
N ILE A 452 2.67 -28.00 -25.42
CA ILE A 452 1.78 -27.68 -26.56
C ILE A 452 2.55 -27.74 -27.90
N GLY A 453 3.86 -28.06 -27.87
CA GLY A 453 4.67 -28.39 -29.03
C GLY A 453 4.65 -29.88 -29.33
#